data_AF-A0A8B9U410-F1
#
_entry.id   AF-A0A8B9U410-F1
#
_cell.length_a   1.000
_cell.length_b   1.000
_cell.length_c   1.000
_cell.angle_alpha   90.00
_cell.angle_beta   90.00
_cell.angle_gamma   90.00
#
_symmetry.space_group_name_H-M   'P 1'
#
loop_
_entity.id
_entity.type
_entity.pdbx_description
1 polymer ?
#
loop_
_entity_poly.entity_id
_entity_poly.type
_entity_poly.pdbx_seq_one_letter_code
_entity_poly.pdbx_strand_id
1 'polypeptide(L)'
;MAIVEAASCGLQVVSTKVGGIPEVLPENLIILCEPSVKSLCDGLEKAIAQLRSGTLPSPEAVHNKVKTFYTWRDVAERTEKVYERVAGEKVLPMNERLDRLISHCGPVTGYIFALLAVLNFLFLVFLRWMTPDSIIDVAIDATGPKGAWTKQYFSGKKGRVKEEPPISIQW
;
A
#
# COMPACT_ATOMS: atom_id res chain seq x y z
N MET A 1 2.31 0.86 -11.61
CA MET A 1 1.07 1.66 -11.76
C MET A 1 0.51 1.59 -13.18
N ALA A 2 1.34 1.70 -14.22
CA ALA A 2 0.92 1.71 -15.62
C ALA A 2 -0.03 0.57 -16.06
N ILE A 3 0.16 -0.67 -15.61
CA ILE A 3 -0.69 -1.80 -16.05
C ILE A 3 -2.13 -1.72 -15.55
N VAL A 4 -2.35 -1.24 -14.31
CA VAL A 4 -3.69 -1.09 -13.74
C VAL A 4 -4.38 0.13 -14.36
N GLU A 5 -3.64 1.20 -14.63
CA GLU A 5 -4.14 2.38 -15.34
C GLU A 5 -4.57 2.03 -16.77
N ALA A 6 -3.73 1.32 -17.52
CA ALA A 6 -4.06 0.86 -18.88
C ALA A 6 -5.30 -0.04 -18.88
N ALA A 7 -5.37 -1.02 -17.98
CA ALA A 7 -6.54 -1.87 -17.84
C ALA A 7 -7.78 -1.06 -17.39
N SER A 8 -7.63 -0.07 -16.53
CA SER A 8 -8.74 0.82 -16.11
C SER A 8 -9.26 1.66 -17.28
N CYS A 9 -8.43 2.01 -18.25
CA CYS A 9 -8.84 2.65 -19.50
C CYS A 9 -9.43 1.66 -20.52
N GLY A 10 -9.59 0.39 -20.15
CA GLY A 10 -10.15 -0.66 -21.00
C GLY A 10 -9.19 -1.20 -22.06
N LEU A 11 -7.89 -0.99 -21.90
CA LEU A 11 -6.87 -1.47 -22.84
C LEU A 11 -6.43 -2.89 -22.49
N GLN A 12 -6.13 -3.68 -23.53
CA GLN A 12 -5.49 -4.98 -23.38
C GLN A 12 -4.01 -4.79 -22.99
N VAL A 13 -3.60 -5.39 -21.88
CA VAL A 13 -2.22 -5.29 -21.37
C VAL A 13 -1.42 -6.53 -21.75
N VAL A 14 -0.17 -6.32 -22.17
CA VAL A 14 0.84 -7.36 -22.36
C VAL A 14 2.02 -7.03 -21.46
N SER A 15 2.47 -7.98 -20.64
CA SER A 15 3.59 -7.74 -19.71
C SER A 15 4.36 -9.02 -19.44
N THR A 16 5.55 -8.88 -18.87
CA THR A 16 6.37 -10.03 -18.47
C THR A 16 5.85 -10.65 -17.16
N LYS A 17 5.99 -11.98 -17.04
CA LYS A 17 5.62 -12.77 -15.86
C LYS A 17 6.74 -12.77 -14.82
N VAL A 18 7.14 -11.58 -14.38
CA VAL A 18 8.24 -11.42 -13.42
C VAL A 18 7.81 -10.55 -12.23
N GLY A 19 8.39 -10.85 -11.07
CA GLY A 19 8.09 -10.12 -9.83
C GLY A 19 6.62 -10.29 -9.43
N GLY A 20 6.03 -9.21 -8.91
CA GLY A 20 4.65 -9.19 -8.42
C GLY A 20 3.58 -8.92 -9.49
N ILE A 21 3.93 -8.90 -10.78
CA ILE A 21 2.99 -8.58 -11.88
C ILE A 21 1.86 -9.62 -12.03
N PRO A 22 2.14 -10.95 -11.93
CA PRO A 22 1.08 -11.97 -12.01
C PRO A 22 -0.03 -11.81 -10.96
N GLU A 23 0.27 -11.17 -9.83
CA GLU A 23 -0.66 -10.93 -8.73
C GLU A 23 -1.49 -9.65 -8.91
N VAL A 24 -1.14 -8.77 -9.85
CA VAL A 24 -1.77 -7.44 -10.02
C VAL A 24 -3.04 -7.51 -10.86
N LEU A 25 -3.13 -8.37 -11.87
CA LEU A 25 -4.32 -8.48 -12.72
C LEU A 25 -4.62 -9.96 -13.00
N PRO A 26 -5.89 -10.36 -13.06
CA PRO A 26 -6.24 -11.72 -13.42
C PRO A 26 -5.81 -12.03 -14.85
N GLU A 27 -5.46 -13.28 -15.13
CA GLU A 27 -4.94 -13.74 -16.44
C GLU A 27 -5.86 -13.44 -17.63
N ASN A 28 -7.15 -13.18 -17.37
CA ASN A 28 -8.11 -12.83 -18.41
C ASN A 28 -8.05 -11.34 -18.84
N LEU A 29 -7.30 -10.49 -18.13
CA LEU A 29 -7.13 -9.05 -18.43
C LEU A 29 -5.70 -8.70 -18.86
N ILE A 30 -4.75 -9.62 -18.69
CA ILE A 30 -3.35 -9.41 -19.01
C ILE A 30 -2.77 -10.65 -19.70
N ILE A 31 -2.02 -10.43 -20.79
CA ILE A 31 -1.22 -11.49 -21.41
C ILE A 31 0.15 -11.47 -20.74
N LEU A 32 0.44 -12.51 -19.97
CA LEU A 32 1.72 -12.70 -19.29
C LEU A 32 2.67 -13.47 -20.21
N CYS A 33 3.85 -12.90 -20.42
CA CYS A 33 4.90 -13.43 -21.29
C CYS A 33 6.15 -13.78 -20.47
N GLU A 34 6.94 -14.73 -20.93
CA GLU A 34 8.27 -14.96 -20.36
C GLU A 34 9.17 -13.73 -20.60
N PRO A 35 10.19 -13.46 -19.76
CA PRO A 35 11.06 -12.29 -19.89
C PRO A 35 12.04 -12.43 -21.07
N SER A 36 11.51 -12.50 -22.29
CA SER A 36 12.24 -12.58 -23.54
C SER A 36 11.56 -11.76 -24.61
N VAL A 37 12.35 -11.17 -25.52
CA VAL A 37 11.83 -10.35 -26.63
C VAL A 37 10.85 -11.15 -27.48
N LYS A 38 11.19 -12.39 -27.81
CA LYS A 38 10.34 -13.28 -28.61
C LYS A 38 8.97 -13.47 -27.96
N SER A 39 8.93 -13.81 -26.66
CA SER A 39 7.66 -14.03 -25.96
C SER A 39 6.80 -12.76 -25.87
N LEU A 40 7.41 -11.58 -25.73
CA LEU A 40 6.69 -10.30 -25.76
C LEU A 40 6.12 -9.99 -27.14
N CYS A 41 6.87 -10.25 -28.21
CA CYS A 41 6.38 -10.11 -29.58
C CYS A 41 5.20 -11.05 -29.83
N ASP A 42 5.33 -12.33 -29.46
CA ASP A 42 4.26 -13.33 -29.57
C ASP A 42 3.01 -12.90 -28.78
N GLY A 43 3.21 -12.36 -27.57
CA GLY A 43 2.13 -11.83 -26.73
C GLY A 43 1.42 -10.61 -27.33
N LEU A 44 2.18 -9.72 -27.96
CA LEU A 44 1.63 -8.54 -28.66
C LEU A 44 0.85 -8.95 -29.91
N GLU A 45 1.39 -9.87 -30.72
CA GLU A 45 0.70 -10.42 -31.89
C GLU A 45 -0.62 -11.09 -31.48
N LYS A 46 -0.62 -11.85 -30.38
CA LYS A 46 -1.82 -12.44 -29.80
C LYS A 46 -2.85 -11.38 -29.40
N ALA A 47 -2.43 -10.29 -28.76
CA ALA A 47 -3.32 -9.19 -28.39
C ALA A 47 -3.96 -8.52 -29.63
N ILE A 48 -3.18 -8.28 -30.68
CA ILE A 48 -3.66 -7.71 -31.95
C ILE A 48 -4.64 -8.66 -32.63
N ALA A 49 -4.36 -9.97 -32.64
CA ALA A 49 -5.25 -10.97 -33.21
C ALA A 49 -6.60 -11.00 -32.49
N GLN A 50 -6.60 -10.97 -31.16
CA GLN A 50 -7.83 -10.93 -30.34
C GLN A 50 -8.65 -9.65 -30.55
N LEU A 51 -7.98 -8.52 -30.76
CA LEU A 51 -8.65 -7.26 -31.10
C LEU A 51 -9.34 -7.36 -32.46
N ARG A 52 -8.65 -7.90 -33.47
CA ARG A 52 -9.19 -8.06 -34.83
C ARG A 52 -10.32 -9.08 -34.90
N SER A 53 -10.27 -10.13 -34.08
CA SER A 53 -11.33 -11.15 -34.02
C SER A 53 -12.54 -10.73 -33.18
N GLY A 54 -12.51 -9.54 -32.56
CA GLY A 54 -13.60 -9.06 -31.68
C GLY A 54 -13.77 -9.91 -30.43
N THR A 55 -12.74 -10.66 -30.02
CA THR A 55 -12.79 -11.55 -28.85
C THR A 55 -12.50 -10.80 -27.55
N LEU A 56 -11.95 -9.59 -27.63
CA LEU A 56 -11.69 -8.76 -26.46
C LEU A 56 -13.00 -8.24 -25.84
N PRO A 57 -13.10 -8.21 -24.51
CA PRO A 57 -14.22 -7.57 -23.82
C PRO A 57 -14.29 -6.07 -24.14
N SER A 58 -15.48 -5.48 -24.02
CA SER A 58 -15.64 -4.04 -24.21
C SER A 58 -14.80 -3.25 -23.18
N PRO A 59 -14.29 -2.06 -23.54
CA PRO A 59 -13.53 -1.22 -22.62
C PRO A 59 -14.26 -0.96 -21.29
N GLU A 60 -15.59 -0.78 -21.35
CA GLU A 60 -16.44 -0.60 -20.17
C GLU A 60 -16.48 -1.85 -19.27
N ALA A 61 -16.59 -3.05 -19.86
CA ALA A 61 -16.57 -4.29 -19.10
C ALA A 61 -15.22 -4.51 -18.40
N VAL A 62 -14.11 -4.17 -19.07
CA VAL A 62 -12.78 -4.22 -18.47
C VAL A 62 -12.66 -3.22 -17.32
N HIS A 63 -13.05 -1.95 -17.53
CA HIS A 63 -13.03 -0.93 -16.48
C HIS A 63 -13.81 -1.36 -15.24
N ASN A 64 -15.06 -1.81 -15.44
CA ASN A 64 -15.93 -2.28 -14.37
C ASN A 64 -15.32 -3.45 -13.60
N LYS A 65 -14.61 -4.36 -14.28
CA LYS A 65 -13.92 -5.46 -13.63
C LYS A 65 -12.71 -4.96 -12.81
N VAL A 66 -11.87 -4.09 -13.37
CA VAL A 66 -10.69 -3.53 -12.68
C VAL A 66 -11.08 -2.74 -11.42
N LYS A 67 -12.17 -1.99 -11.48
CA LYS A 67 -12.75 -1.24 -10.35
C LYS A 67 -13.06 -2.10 -9.12
N THR A 68 -13.27 -3.41 -9.30
CA THR A 68 -13.56 -4.34 -8.18
C THR A 68 -12.31 -4.86 -7.47
N PHE A 69 -11.13 -4.82 -8.12
CA PHE A 69 -9.90 -5.40 -7.56
C PHE A 69 -9.09 -4.40 -6.74
N TYR A 70 -8.95 -3.16 -7.24
CA TYR A 70 -8.06 -2.16 -6.65
C TYR A 70 -8.83 -0.87 -6.38
N THR A 71 -9.17 -0.65 -5.12
CA THR A 71 -9.64 0.67 -4.68
C THR A 71 -8.75 1.19 -3.58
N TRP A 72 -8.35 2.46 -3.70
CA TRP A 72 -7.58 3.13 -2.65
C TRP A 72 -8.30 3.15 -1.31
N ARG A 73 -9.64 3.13 -1.32
CA ARG A 73 -10.45 3.07 -0.10
C ARG A 73 -10.24 1.75 0.65
N ASP A 74 -10.35 0.62 -0.05
CA ASP A 74 -10.13 -0.70 0.56
C ASP A 74 -8.66 -0.88 1.02
N VAL A 75 -7.69 -0.43 0.22
CA VAL A 75 -6.28 -0.45 0.64
C VAL A 75 -6.08 0.37 1.91
N ALA A 76 -6.59 1.60 1.97
CA ALA A 76 -6.49 2.45 3.14
C ALA A 76 -7.14 1.81 4.38
N GLU A 77 -8.36 1.28 4.25
CA GLU A 77 -9.07 0.64 5.35
C GLU A 77 -8.32 -0.60 5.88
N ARG A 78 -7.81 -1.46 4.99
CA ARG A 78 -7.03 -2.64 5.39
C ARG A 78 -5.71 -2.24 6.01
N THR A 79 -5.03 -1.24 5.47
CA THR A 79 -3.78 -0.72 6.04
C THR A 79 -4.01 -0.12 7.42
N GLU A 80 -5.06 0.68 7.63
CA GLU A 80 -5.42 1.26 8.92
C GLU A 80 -5.58 0.18 10.00
N LYS A 81 -6.33 -0.90 9.70
CA LYS A 81 -6.53 -2.03 10.63
C LYS A 81 -5.21 -2.68 11.06
N VAL A 82 -4.24 -2.79 10.14
CA VAL A 82 -2.90 -3.33 10.47
C VAL A 82 -2.16 -2.36 11.39
N TYR A 83 -2.18 -1.06 11.09
CA TYR A 83 -1.55 -0.06 11.94
C TYR A 83 -2.17 -0.01 13.33
N GLU A 84 -3.50 -0.04 13.45
CA GLU A 84 -4.17 -0.03 14.75
C GLU A 84 -3.84 -1.28 15.58
N ARG A 85 -3.79 -2.45 14.92
CA ARG A 85 -3.36 -3.70 15.55
C ARG A 85 -1.92 -3.59 16.08
N VAL A 86 -0.99 -3.13 15.25
CA VAL A 86 0.44 -3.04 15.60
C VAL A 86 0.69 -1.94 16.64
N ALA A 87 -0.06 -0.84 16.61
CA ALA A 87 0.05 0.23 17.58
C ALA A 87 -0.31 -0.22 19.01
N GLY A 88 -1.18 -1.23 19.15
CA GLY A 88 -1.51 -1.85 20.43
C GLY A 88 -0.52 -2.91 20.90
N GLU A 89 0.44 -3.32 20.07
CA GLU A 89 1.44 -4.31 20.46
C GLU A 89 2.41 -3.73 21.49
N LYS A 90 2.77 -4.53 22.50
CA LYS A 90 3.72 -4.09 23.52
C LYS A 90 5.09 -3.83 22.89
N VAL A 91 5.53 -2.58 22.99
CA VAL A 91 6.90 -2.18 22.71
C VAL A 91 7.79 -2.80 23.79
N LEU A 92 8.57 -3.82 23.42
CA LEU A 92 9.42 -4.54 24.36
C LEU A 92 10.47 -3.59 24.97
N PRO A 93 10.75 -3.72 26.27
CA PRO A 93 11.82 -2.97 26.92
C PRO A 93 13.20 -3.42 26.38
N MET A 94 14.22 -2.59 26.57
CA MET A 94 15.55 -2.79 25.96
C MET A 94 16.19 -4.13 26.35
N ASN A 95 16.03 -4.58 27.61
CA ASN A 95 16.53 -5.87 28.07
C ASN A 95 15.92 -7.04 27.29
N GLU A 96 14.59 -7.07 27.12
CA GLU A 96 13.91 -8.14 26.37
C GLU A 96 14.27 -8.11 24.87
N ARG A 97 14.57 -6.92 24.33
CA ARG A 97 15.07 -6.78 22.95
C ARG A 97 16.48 -7.35 22.79
N LEU A 98 17.38 -7.10 23.74
CA LEU A 98 18.72 -7.67 23.75
C LEU A 98 18.68 -9.19 23.91
N ASP A 99 17.89 -9.70 24.85
CA ASP A 99 17.78 -11.14 25.10
C ASP A 99 17.32 -11.87 23.83
N ARG A 100 16.32 -11.32 23.13
CA ARG A 100 15.84 -11.85 21.84
C ARG A 100 16.92 -11.85 20.77
N LEU A 101 17.71 -10.79 20.70
CA LEU A 101 18.72 -10.60 19.66
C LEU A 101 19.89 -11.55 19.86
N ILE A 102 20.31 -11.77 21.10
CA ILE A 102 21.38 -12.69 21.47
C ILE A 102 20.92 -14.14 21.33
N SER A 103 19.66 -14.47 21.67
CA SER A 103 19.17 -15.85 21.66
C SER A 103 18.76 -16.35 20.27
N HIS A 104 18.23 -15.50 19.39
CA HIS A 104 17.64 -15.94 18.11
C HIS A 104 18.49 -15.66 16.87
N CYS A 105 19.49 -14.78 16.92
CA CYS A 105 20.32 -14.44 15.74
C CYS A 105 21.65 -15.20 15.67
N GLY A 106 21.82 -16.26 16.46
CA GLY A 106 23.03 -17.08 16.51
C GLY A 106 24.20 -16.43 17.27
N PRO A 107 25.23 -17.21 17.64
CA PRO A 107 26.22 -16.77 18.63
C PRO A 107 26.99 -15.52 18.21
N VAL A 108 27.50 -15.45 16.97
CA VAL A 108 28.34 -14.33 16.53
C VAL A 108 27.49 -13.12 16.14
N THR A 109 26.52 -13.31 15.25
CA THR A 109 25.70 -12.23 14.71
C THR A 109 24.79 -11.59 15.78
N GLY A 110 24.28 -12.39 16.73
CA GLY A 110 23.48 -11.90 17.85
C GLY A 110 24.22 -10.90 18.73
N TYR A 111 25.49 -11.19 19.10
CA TYR A 111 26.30 -10.25 19.87
C TYR A 111 26.65 -8.98 19.10
N ILE A 112 26.93 -9.08 17.78
CA ILE A 112 27.18 -7.91 16.94
C ILE A 112 25.94 -7.01 16.90
N PHE A 113 24.75 -7.57 16.67
CA PHE A 113 23.52 -6.79 16.67
C PHE A 113 23.18 -6.23 18.05
N ALA A 114 23.43 -6.97 19.14
CA ALA A 114 23.24 -6.47 20.50
C ALA A 114 24.15 -5.27 20.80
N LEU A 115 25.43 -5.33 20.39
CA LEU A 115 26.36 -4.21 20.49
C LEU A 115 25.85 -2.97 19.74
N LEU A 116 25.37 -3.15 18.49
CA LEU A 116 24.79 -2.06 17.69
C LEU A 116 23.52 -1.48 18.33
N ALA A 117 22.68 -2.32 18.93
CA ALA A 117 21.47 -1.89 19.63
C ALA A 117 21.81 -1.06 20.88
N VAL A 118 22.79 -1.49 21.67
CA VAL A 118 23.29 -0.73 22.84
C VAL A 118 23.90 0.58 22.39
N LEU A 119 24.73 0.59 21.35
CA LEU A 119 25.31 1.82 20.80
C LEU A 119 24.22 2.80 20.33
N ASN A 120 23.20 2.32 19.62
CA ASN A 120 22.05 3.13 19.23
C ASN A 120 21.29 3.68 20.45
N PHE A 121 21.13 2.87 21.50
CA PHE A 121 20.48 3.33 22.73
C PHE A 121 21.29 4.41 23.45
N LEU A 122 22.61 4.24 23.57
CA LEU A 122 23.50 5.26 24.12
C LEU A 122 23.45 6.54 23.28
N PHE A 123 23.43 6.42 21.95
CA PHE A 123 23.25 7.54 21.04
C PHE A 123 21.90 8.24 21.25
N LEU A 124 20.81 7.49 21.43
CA LEU A 124 19.50 8.04 21.75
C LEU A 124 19.50 8.79 23.09
N VAL A 125 20.16 8.25 24.12
CA VAL A 125 20.31 8.92 25.42
C VAL A 125 21.11 10.23 25.28
N PHE A 126 22.17 10.21 24.48
CA PHE A 126 22.95 11.40 24.15
C PHE A 126 22.11 12.45 23.40
N LEU A 127 21.30 12.03 22.43
CA LEU A 127 20.38 12.92 21.71
C LEU A 127 19.31 13.52 22.64
N ARG A 128 18.73 12.73 23.55
CA ARG A 128 17.77 13.22 24.56
C ARG A 128 18.41 14.19 25.54
N TRP A 129 19.70 14.05 25.83
CA TRP A 129 20.43 15.01 26.63
C TRP A 129 20.66 16.34 25.89
N MET A 130 20.96 16.29 24.59
CA MET A 130 21.12 17.50 23.77
C MET A 130 19.79 18.21 23.48
N THR A 131 18.74 17.45 23.15
CA THR A 131 17.42 17.95 22.79
C THR A 131 16.38 17.16 23.60
N PRO A 132 16.00 17.65 24.79
CA PRO A 132 15.06 16.94 25.64
C PRO A 132 13.67 16.87 25.02
N ASP A 133 12.99 15.75 25.25
CA ASP A 133 11.67 15.45 24.69
C ASP A 133 10.61 16.52 25.02
N SER A 134 10.79 17.28 26.10
CA SER A 134 9.88 18.36 26.49
C SER A 134 9.83 19.53 25.49
N ILE A 135 10.83 19.65 24.62
CA ILE A 135 10.90 20.69 23.58
C ILE A 135 10.36 20.17 22.24
N ILE A 136 10.17 18.87 22.10
CA ILE A 136 9.70 18.24 20.86
C ILE A 136 8.18 18.26 20.84
N ASP A 137 7.61 18.95 19.86
CA ASP A 137 6.16 18.96 19.66
C ASP A 137 5.65 17.55 19.38
N VAL A 138 4.64 17.13 20.15
CA VAL A 138 3.95 15.87 19.91
C VAL A 138 3.15 15.99 18.62
N ALA A 139 3.43 15.11 17.66
CA ALA A 139 2.70 15.06 16.41
C ALA A 139 1.19 14.92 16.70
N ILE A 140 0.41 15.91 16.26
CA ILE A 140 -1.04 15.84 16.32
C ILE A 140 -1.51 14.71 15.42
N ASP A 141 -2.34 13.82 15.97
CA ASP A 141 -3.14 12.92 15.15
C ASP A 141 -4.13 13.77 14.34
N ALA A 142 -3.79 14.05 13.08
CA ALA A 142 -4.57 14.93 12.23
C ALA A 142 -5.81 14.20 11.68
N THR A 143 -5.64 12.95 11.22
CA THR A 143 -6.61 12.26 10.36
C THR A 143 -7.16 10.95 10.93
N GLY A 144 -6.70 10.49 12.10
CA GLY A 144 -7.21 9.26 12.71
C GLY A 144 -8.68 9.33 13.15
N PRO A 145 -9.25 8.22 13.67
CA PRO A 145 -10.61 8.17 14.19
C PRO A 145 -10.90 9.20 15.29
N LYS A 146 -9.86 9.62 16.02
CA LYS A 146 -9.90 10.70 17.03
C LYS A 146 -9.17 11.97 16.58
N GLY A 147 -8.84 12.05 15.29
CA GLY A 147 -7.99 13.08 14.71
C GLY A 147 -8.59 14.48 14.80
N ALA A 148 -7.72 15.48 14.92
CA ALA A 148 -8.10 16.87 15.07
C ALA A 148 -8.96 17.39 13.89
N TRP A 149 -8.70 16.92 12.66
CA TRP A 149 -9.39 17.40 11.47
C TRP A 149 -10.76 16.74 11.26
N THR A 150 -10.96 15.52 11.78
CA THR A 150 -12.24 14.79 11.68
C THR A 150 -13.35 15.55 12.40
N LYS A 151 -13.08 16.16 13.57
CA LYS A 151 -14.05 16.99 14.29
C LYS A 151 -14.42 18.28 13.53
N GLN A 152 -13.45 18.94 12.89
CA GLN A 152 -13.69 20.18 12.15
C GLN A 152 -14.50 19.96 10.87
N TYR A 153 -14.19 18.93 10.08
CA TYR A 153 -14.89 18.65 8.81
C TYR A 153 -16.33 18.18 9.00
N PHE A 154 -16.60 17.32 10.00
CA PHE A 154 -17.96 16.81 10.23
C PHE A 154 -18.85 17.78 11.03
N SER A 155 -18.28 18.64 11.88
CA SER A 155 -19.06 19.69 12.58
C SER A 155 -19.58 20.77 11.61
N GLY A 156 -18.86 21.05 10.52
CA GLY A 156 -19.31 22.01 9.50
C GLY A 156 -20.44 21.49 8.59
N LYS A 157 -20.58 20.16 8.44
CA LYS A 157 -21.58 19.55 7.56
C LYS A 157 -22.98 19.46 8.18
N LYS A 158 -23.10 19.45 9.51
CA LYS A 158 -24.40 19.48 10.22
C LYS A 158 -25.19 20.78 10.02
N GLY A 159 -24.56 21.86 9.54
CA GLY A 159 -25.20 23.16 9.27
C GLY A 159 -25.55 23.43 7.80
N ARG A 160 -25.18 22.54 6.86
CA ARG A 160 -25.48 22.69 5.42
C ARG A 160 -26.07 21.40 4.86
N VAL A 161 -27.27 21.05 5.32
CA VAL A 161 -28.17 20.17 4.55
C VAL A 161 -29.42 21.00 4.27
N LYS A 162 -29.34 21.82 3.21
CA LYS A 162 -30.51 22.16 2.40
C LYS A 162 -30.41 21.31 1.14
N GLU A 163 -31.52 20.67 0.81
CA GLU A 163 -31.72 19.71 -0.27
C GLU A 163 -31.17 20.23 -1.60
N GLU A 164 -30.25 19.47 -2.21
CA GLU A 164 -29.97 19.54 -3.65
C GLU A 164 -30.20 18.13 -4.24
N PRO A 165 -30.82 18.04 -5.43
CA PRO A 165 -31.28 16.78 -6.02
C PRO A 165 -30.10 15.89 -6.46
N PRO A 166 -30.33 14.58 -6.67
CA PRO A 166 -29.24 13.65 -6.92
C PRO A 166 -28.57 13.95 -8.26
N ILE A 167 -27.30 14.35 -8.20
CA ILE A 167 -26.43 14.46 -9.37
C ILE A 167 -26.18 13.04 -9.87
N SER A 168 -26.80 12.71 -11.00
CA SER A 168 -26.46 11.56 -11.82
C SER A 168 -25.03 11.72 -12.33
N ILE A 169 -24.08 11.03 -11.70
CA ILE A 169 -22.72 10.90 -12.24
C ILE A 169 -22.64 9.52 -12.89
N GLN A 170 -22.76 9.51 -14.22
CA GLN A 170 -22.25 8.43 -15.06
C GLN A 170 -20.72 8.51 -15.07
N TRP A 171 -20.07 7.48 -14.54
CA TRP A 171 -18.74 7.01 -14.95
C TRP A 171 -18.79 5.48 -14.95
#